data_AF-A0A420TRJ2-F1
#
_entry.id   AF-A0A420TRJ2-F1
#
_cell.length_a   1.000
_cell.length_b   1.000
_cell.length_c   1.000
_cell.angle_alpha   90.00
_cell.angle_beta   90.00
_cell.angle_gamma   90.00
#
_symmetry.space_group_name_H-M   'P 1'
#
loop_
_entity.id
_entity.type
_entity.pdbx_description
1 polymer ?
#
loop_
_entity_poly.entity_id
_entity_poly.type
_entity_poly.pdbx_seq_one_letter_code
_entity_poly.pdbx_strand_id
1 'polypeptide(L)'
;MEGEFQKDRLERAAGNAPATVKVVDENPLAPSALPTPDSYDFFQKLWAPKSAWKNEVTLKSLELFRAHDPSAWIHRISPTPLLMTVAENDVLTPTDLALEAYSRAREPKQLSILPGGHFDAYTGNNFERNAARQIKFLKDYLGVEDS
;
A
#
# COMPACT_ATOMS: atom_id res chain seq x y z
N MET A 1 -17.23 -11.11 9.26
CA MET A 1 -16.63 -11.04 7.92
C MET A 1 -16.89 -12.23 7.01
N GLU A 2 -16.53 -13.49 7.32
CA GLU A 2 -16.74 -14.59 6.34
C GLU A 2 -18.20 -14.74 5.86
N GLY A 3 -19.17 -14.73 6.78
CA GLY A 3 -20.58 -14.75 6.40
C GLY A 3 -21.03 -13.51 5.61
N GLU A 4 -20.38 -12.36 5.79
CA GLU A 4 -20.67 -11.14 5.04
C GLU A 4 -20.13 -11.20 3.61
N PHE A 5 -18.95 -11.80 3.40
CA PHE A 5 -18.42 -12.06 2.06
C PHE A 5 -19.30 -13.04 1.27
N GLN A 6 -19.73 -14.13 1.92
CA GLN A 6 -20.66 -15.10 1.30
C GLN A 6 -21.98 -14.43 0.91
N LYS A 7 -22.55 -13.62 1.82
CA LYS A 7 -23.77 -12.86 1.54
C LYS A 7 -23.56 -11.89 0.37
N ASP A 8 -22.49 -11.09 0.37
CA ASP A 8 -22.16 -10.16 -0.72
C ASP A 8 -22.01 -10.88 -2.06
N ARG A 9 -21.42 -12.08 -2.09
CA ARG A 9 -21.34 -12.90 -3.32
C ARG A 9 -22.72 -13.25 -3.87
N LEU A 10 -23.64 -13.70 -3.02
CA LEU A 10 -24.99 -14.08 -3.41
C LEU A 10 -25.80 -12.87 -3.88
N GLU A 11 -25.74 -11.75 -3.16
CA GLU A 11 -26.44 -10.51 -3.52
C GLU A 11 -25.97 -9.99 -4.88
N ARG A 12 -24.66 -9.96 -5.11
CA ARG A 12 -24.11 -9.57 -6.42
C ARG A 12 -24.48 -10.54 -7.53
N ALA A 13 -24.52 -11.85 -7.25
CA ALA A 13 -24.96 -12.84 -8.23
C ALA A 13 -26.45 -12.67 -8.60
N ALA A 14 -27.27 -12.17 -7.67
CA ALA A 14 -28.66 -11.82 -7.91
C ALA A 14 -28.86 -10.46 -8.63
N GLY A 15 -27.78 -9.73 -8.96
CA GLY A 15 -27.81 -8.45 -9.66
C GLY A 15 -27.87 -7.22 -8.75
N ASN A 16 -27.78 -7.39 -7.42
CA ASN A 16 -27.75 -6.27 -6.49
C ASN A 16 -26.37 -5.58 -6.47
N ALA A 17 -26.34 -4.33 -6.00
CA ALA A 17 -25.11 -3.56 -5.85
C ALA A 17 -24.14 -4.24 -4.87
N PRO A 18 -22.80 -4.10 -5.07
CA PRO A 18 -21.82 -4.61 -4.12
C PRO A 18 -21.98 -3.96 -2.75
N ALA A 19 -21.86 -4.74 -1.69
CA ALA A 19 -21.72 -4.18 -0.36
C ALA A 19 -20.37 -3.46 -0.22
N THR A 20 -20.37 -2.37 0.54
CA THR A 20 -19.18 -1.57 0.81
C THR A 20 -18.93 -1.43 2.31
N VAL A 21 -17.69 -1.17 2.67
CA VAL A 21 -17.27 -0.71 3.99
C VAL A 21 -16.39 0.53 3.84
N LYS A 22 -16.18 1.26 4.94
CA LYS A 22 -15.26 2.39 4.94
C LYS A 22 -13.82 1.93 4.77
N VAL A 23 -13.01 2.74 4.10
CA VAL A 23 -11.55 2.53 4.05
C VAL A 23 -10.94 2.86 5.41
N VAL A 24 -11.35 3.97 6.01
CA VAL A 24 -10.90 4.42 7.33
C VAL A 24 -12.08 4.86 8.19
N ASP A 25 -11.97 4.75 9.50
CA ASP A 25 -12.95 5.27 10.46
C ASP A 25 -12.23 6.02 11.59
N GLU A 26 -12.88 7.04 12.14
CA GLU A 26 -12.34 7.83 13.26
C GLU A 26 -12.29 6.97 14.53
N ASN A 27 -13.26 6.06 14.69
CA ASN A 27 -13.26 5.09 15.77
C ASN A 27 -12.36 3.90 15.37
N PRO A 28 -11.20 3.69 16.02
CA PRO A 28 -10.30 2.59 15.68
C PRO A 28 -10.89 1.19 15.97
N LEU A 29 -12.00 1.12 16.70
CA LEU A 29 -12.74 -0.12 16.97
C LEU A 29 -13.86 -0.38 15.96
N ALA A 30 -14.19 0.59 15.10
CA ALA A 30 -15.17 0.40 14.05
C ALA A 30 -14.57 -0.40 12.88
N PRO A 31 -15.34 -1.31 12.26
CA PRO A 31 -14.87 -2.03 11.08
C PRO A 31 -14.51 -1.08 9.93
N SER A 32 -13.26 -1.12 9.48
CA SER A 32 -12.75 -0.41 8.30
C SER A 32 -11.61 -1.19 7.65
N ALA A 33 -11.27 -0.86 6.40
CA ALA A 33 -10.23 -1.57 5.65
C ALA A 33 -8.82 -1.35 6.23
N LEU A 34 -8.53 -0.13 6.69
CA LEU A 34 -7.24 0.30 7.21
C LEU A 34 -7.46 0.89 8.62
N PRO A 35 -7.61 0.04 9.66
CA PRO A 35 -8.06 0.43 10.98
C PRO A 35 -6.93 0.99 11.85
N THR A 36 -6.13 1.91 11.31
CA THR A 36 -5.04 2.57 12.05
C THR A 36 -5.23 4.09 12.11
N PRO A 37 -4.89 4.75 13.22
CA PRO A 37 -5.08 6.20 13.37
C PRO A 37 -4.34 7.03 12.30
N ASP A 38 -3.14 6.59 11.92
CA ASP A 38 -2.34 7.23 10.87
C ASP A 38 -3.00 7.11 9.48
N SER A 39 -3.67 5.99 9.19
CA SER A 39 -4.50 5.84 7.98
C SER A 39 -5.64 6.86 7.99
N TYR A 40 -6.40 6.96 9.08
CA TYR A 40 -7.50 7.92 9.18
C TYR A 40 -7.01 9.36 8.94
N ASP A 41 -5.94 9.75 9.62
CA ASP A 41 -5.35 11.08 9.51
C ASP A 41 -4.87 11.36 8.07
N PHE A 42 -4.14 10.44 7.45
CA PHE A 42 -3.67 10.60 6.08
C PHE A 42 -4.86 10.76 5.11
N PHE A 43 -5.80 9.81 5.13
CA PHE A 43 -6.90 9.81 4.16
C PHE A 43 -7.83 11.01 4.35
N GLN A 44 -8.15 11.39 5.58
CA GLN A 44 -9.11 12.47 5.83
C GLN A 44 -8.49 13.87 5.77
N LYS A 45 -7.26 14.05 6.26
CA LYS A 45 -6.63 15.38 6.35
C LYS A 45 -5.80 15.72 5.11
N LEU A 46 -5.19 14.73 4.45
CA LEU A 46 -4.28 14.97 3.32
C LEU A 46 -4.89 14.57 1.97
N TRP A 47 -5.55 13.41 1.90
CA TRP A 47 -6.00 12.84 0.62
C TRP A 47 -7.38 13.32 0.17
N ALA A 48 -8.40 13.18 1.01
CA ALA A 48 -9.79 13.50 0.68
C ALA A 48 -9.99 14.97 0.26
N PRO A 49 -9.36 15.99 0.89
CA PRO A 49 -9.54 17.38 0.48
C PRO A 49 -8.98 17.71 -0.90
N LYS A 50 -8.13 16.83 -1.46
CA LYS A 50 -7.38 17.04 -2.71
C LYS A 50 -7.80 16.07 -3.82
N SER A 51 -8.87 15.29 -3.63
CA SER A 51 -9.27 14.25 -4.57
C SER A 51 -10.79 14.05 -4.61
N ALA A 52 -11.27 13.37 -5.65
CA ALA A 52 -12.66 12.90 -5.73
C ALA A 52 -12.87 11.57 -4.97
N TRP A 53 -11.94 11.21 -4.08
CA TRP A 53 -11.96 9.96 -3.35
C TRP A 53 -13.17 9.89 -2.42
N LYS A 54 -13.79 8.71 -2.38
CA LYS A 54 -14.86 8.39 -1.44
C LYS A 54 -14.32 7.37 -0.45
N ASN A 55 -14.68 7.53 0.82
CA ASN A 55 -14.29 6.62 1.89
C ASN A 55 -15.12 5.32 1.84
N GLU A 56 -15.01 4.57 0.74
CA GLU A 56 -15.70 3.31 0.52
C GLU A 56 -14.81 2.33 -0.26
N VAL A 57 -14.87 1.05 0.12
CA VAL A 57 -14.28 -0.07 -0.62
C VAL A 57 -15.27 -1.23 -0.64
N THR A 58 -15.33 -1.95 -1.75
CA THR A 58 -16.26 -3.10 -1.86
C THR A 58 -15.80 -4.27 -1.00
N LEU A 59 -16.74 -5.03 -0.43
CA LEU A 59 -16.43 -6.27 0.28
C LEU A 59 -15.71 -7.29 -0.61
N LYS A 60 -16.04 -7.34 -1.90
CA LYS A 60 -15.32 -8.15 -2.89
C LYS A 60 -13.83 -7.80 -2.96
N SER A 61 -13.49 -6.50 -2.99
CA SER A 61 -12.08 -6.07 -3.01
C SER A 61 -11.34 -6.49 -1.74
N LEU A 62 -11.98 -6.36 -0.57
CA LEU A 62 -11.38 -6.80 0.70
C LEU A 62 -11.21 -8.31 0.79
N GLU A 63 -12.17 -9.07 0.28
CA GLU A 63 -12.05 -10.52 0.18
C GLU A 63 -10.84 -10.92 -0.67
N LEU A 64 -10.69 -10.31 -1.85
CA LEU A 64 -9.57 -10.58 -2.75
C LEU A 64 -8.23 -10.12 -2.16
N PHE A 65 -8.22 -8.98 -1.47
CA PHE A 65 -7.04 -8.44 -0.80
C PHE A 65 -6.43 -9.44 0.19
N ARG A 66 -7.26 -10.16 0.96
CA ARG A 66 -6.80 -11.19 1.93
C ARG A 66 -6.09 -12.38 1.28
N ALA A 67 -6.38 -12.67 0.02
CA ALA A 67 -5.76 -13.75 -0.73
C ALA A 67 -4.56 -13.28 -1.57
N HIS A 68 -4.26 -11.97 -1.56
CA HIS A 68 -3.23 -11.40 -2.39
C HIS A 68 -1.88 -11.31 -1.65
N ASP A 69 -0.97 -12.23 -1.97
CA ASP A 69 0.42 -12.19 -1.52
C ASP A 69 1.36 -11.84 -2.69
N PRO A 70 1.69 -10.55 -2.90
CA PRO A 70 2.62 -10.16 -3.95
C PRO A 70 4.06 -10.60 -3.65
N SER A 71 4.41 -10.82 -2.37
CA SER A 71 5.77 -11.17 -1.97
C SER A 71 6.19 -12.56 -2.43
N ALA A 72 5.23 -13.48 -2.62
CA ALA A 72 5.45 -14.84 -3.12
C ALA A 72 6.19 -14.85 -4.48
N TRP A 73 6.00 -13.81 -5.30
CA TRP A 73 6.53 -13.74 -6.65
C TRP A 73 7.72 -12.79 -6.80
N ILE A 74 8.21 -12.17 -5.71
CA ILE A 74 9.23 -11.12 -5.78
C ILE A 74 10.55 -11.56 -6.45
N HIS A 75 10.89 -12.86 -6.34
CA HIS A 75 12.06 -13.44 -6.99
C HIS A 75 11.98 -13.45 -8.53
N ARG A 76 10.78 -13.28 -9.11
CA ARG A 76 10.52 -13.24 -10.55
C ARG A 76 10.69 -11.85 -11.17
N ILE A 77 10.96 -10.82 -10.37
CA ILE A 77 11.17 -9.45 -10.88
C ILE A 77 12.46 -9.38 -11.71
N SER A 78 13.52 -10.06 -11.26
CA SER A 78 14.79 -10.14 -11.98
C SER A 78 14.61 -10.73 -13.39
N PRO A 79 15.29 -10.19 -14.43
CA PRO A 79 16.42 -9.25 -14.37
C PRO A 79 16.04 -7.77 -14.28
N THR A 80 14.75 -7.42 -14.20
CA THR A 80 14.34 -6.02 -14.03
C THR A 80 14.86 -5.47 -12.70
N PRO A 81 15.53 -4.30 -12.70
CA PRO A 81 16.02 -3.68 -11.48
C PRO A 81 14.89 -3.36 -10.49
N LEU A 82 15.10 -3.70 -9.21
CA LEU A 82 14.16 -3.42 -8.12
C LEU A 82 14.74 -2.37 -7.15
N LEU A 83 14.01 -1.29 -6.91
CA LEU A 83 14.19 -0.45 -5.72
C LEU A 83 13.02 -0.68 -4.78
N MET A 84 13.30 -1.05 -3.54
CA MET A 84 12.29 -1.15 -2.50
C MET A 84 12.54 -0.07 -1.43
N THR A 85 11.53 0.78 -1.20
CA THR A 85 11.54 1.76 -0.11
C THR A 85 10.68 1.25 1.03
N VAL A 86 11.20 1.23 2.25
CA VAL A 86 10.52 0.70 3.44
C VAL A 86 10.58 1.73 4.56
N ALA A 87 9.45 1.97 5.24
CA ALA A 87 9.43 2.79 6.46
C ALA A 87 9.85 1.93 7.68
N GLU A 88 10.62 2.52 8.59
CA GLU A 88 11.22 1.81 9.73
C GLU A 88 10.19 1.29 10.75
N ASN A 89 9.10 2.04 10.96
CA ASN A 89 8.06 1.73 11.95
C ASN A 89 6.69 1.53 11.26
N ASP A 90 6.68 0.87 10.11
CA ASP A 90 5.46 0.59 9.37
C ASP A 90 4.65 -0.51 10.07
N VAL A 91 3.42 -0.19 10.46
CA VAL A 91 2.48 -1.14 11.04
C VAL A 91 1.35 -1.55 10.08
N LEU A 92 1.22 -0.85 8.95
CA LEU A 92 0.19 -1.13 7.95
C LEU A 92 0.67 -2.17 6.94
N THR A 93 1.91 -2.01 6.47
CA THR A 93 2.67 -3.01 5.73
C THR A 93 3.95 -3.32 6.50
N PRO A 94 3.91 -4.28 7.45
CA PRO A 94 4.97 -4.47 8.44
C PRO A 94 6.38 -4.50 7.86
N THR A 95 7.26 -3.70 8.44
CA THR A 95 8.65 -3.52 8.01
C THR A 95 9.40 -4.85 7.89
N ASP A 96 9.20 -5.75 8.85
CA ASP A 96 9.83 -7.08 8.87
C ASP A 96 9.41 -7.93 7.68
N LEU A 97 8.11 -7.99 7.36
CA LEU A 97 7.58 -8.72 6.20
C LEU A 97 8.11 -8.14 4.88
N ALA A 98 8.21 -6.82 4.78
CA ALA A 98 8.81 -6.16 3.62
C ALA A 98 10.28 -6.56 3.45
N LEU A 99 11.09 -6.47 4.51
CA LEU A 99 12.50 -6.85 4.49
C LEU A 99 12.71 -8.34 4.20
N GLU A 100 11.84 -9.21 4.71
CA GLU A 100 11.84 -10.64 4.40
C GLU A 100 11.60 -10.87 2.90
N ALA A 101 10.63 -10.17 2.31
CA ALA A 101 10.40 -10.22 0.86
C ALA A 101 11.63 -9.75 0.07
N TYR A 102 12.23 -8.61 0.44
CA TYR A 102 13.45 -8.10 -0.19
C TYR A 102 14.61 -9.10 -0.14
N SER A 103 14.73 -9.85 0.95
CA SER A 103 15.77 -10.89 1.08
C SER A 103 15.64 -11.96 -0.02
N ARG A 104 14.39 -12.32 -0.40
CA ARG A 104 14.06 -13.28 -1.47
C ARG A 104 14.17 -12.72 -2.88
N ALA A 105 14.12 -11.39 -3.04
CA ALA A 105 14.30 -10.75 -4.36
C ALA A 105 15.69 -11.07 -4.93
N ARG A 106 15.79 -11.14 -6.26
CA ARG A 106 17.06 -11.40 -6.98
C ARG A 106 17.65 -10.11 -7.53
N GLU A 107 18.95 -10.14 -7.82
CA GLU A 107 19.65 -8.98 -8.39
C GLU A 107 19.19 -8.64 -9.82
N PRO A 108 19.32 -7.37 -10.26
CA PRO A 108 19.81 -6.21 -9.49
C PRO A 108 18.73 -5.63 -8.56
N LYS A 109 19.05 -5.44 -7.27
CA LYS A 109 18.12 -4.87 -6.28
C LYS A 109 18.78 -3.84 -5.35
N GLN A 110 17.99 -2.89 -4.88
CA GLN A 110 18.40 -1.85 -3.93
C GLN A 110 17.32 -1.63 -2.86
N LEU A 111 17.75 -1.36 -1.64
CA LEU A 111 16.88 -1.05 -0.50
C LEU A 111 17.08 0.41 -0.07
N SER A 112 16.00 1.07 0.34
CA SER A 112 16.02 2.39 0.98
C SER A 112 15.12 2.37 2.21
N ILE A 113 15.68 2.58 3.39
CA ILE A 113 14.91 2.67 4.63
C ILE A 113 14.68 4.14 4.99
N LEU A 114 13.43 4.50 5.30
CA LEU A 114 13.03 5.84 5.74
C LEU A 114 12.59 5.81 7.21
N PRO A 115 12.97 6.81 8.02
CA PRO A 115 12.46 6.92 9.38
C PRO A 115 10.96 7.24 9.37
N GLY A 116 10.22 6.71 10.33
CA GLY A 116 8.78 6.98 10.47
C GLY A 116 7.87 5.79 10.15
N GLY A 117 6.56 6.06 10.07
CA GLY A 117 5.51 5.10 9.77
C GLY A 117 5.11 5.10 8.29
N HIS A 118 4.06 4.32 7.96
CA HIS A 118 3.64 4.03 6.58
C HIS A 118 3.49 5.28 5.71
N PHE A 119 2.81 6.31 6.24
CA PHE A 119 2.47 7.51 5.49
C PHE A 119 3.55 8.60 5.50
N ASP A 120 4.60 8.46 6.31
CA ASP A 120 5.63 9.50 6.45
C ASP A 120 6.47 9.66 5.18
N ALA A 121 6.51 8.64 4.31
CA ALA A 121 7.18 8.72 3.01
C ALA A 121 6.55 9.72 2.03
N TYR A 122 5.32 10.19 2.29
CA TYR A 122 4.56 11.05 1.38
C TYR A 122 4.64 12.55 1.72
N THR A 123 5.30 12.94 2.80
CA THR A 123 5.37 14.34 3.22
C THR A 123 6.75 14.78 3.70
N GLY A 124 6.98 16.10 3.70
CA GLY A 124 8.17 16.72 4.28
C GLY A 124 9.50 16.18 3.76
N ASN A 125 10.50 16.13 4.64
CA ASN A 125 11.87 15.72 4.29
C ASN A 125 11.95 14.27 3.79
N ASN A 126 11.05 13.40 4.28
CA ASN A 126 11.01 12.01 3.84
C ASN A 126 10.54 11.89 2.38
N PHE A 127 9.56 12.69 1.96
CA PHE A 127 9.17 12.78 0.56
C PHE A 127 10.34 13.20 -0.33
N GLU A 128 11.01 14.30 0.00
CA GLU A 128 12.15 14.81 -0.79
C GLU A 128 13.28 13.77 -0.90
N ARG A 129 13.62 13.12 0.23
CA ARG A 129 14.61 12.04 0.27
C ARG A 129 14.19 10.84 -0.57
N ASN A 130 12.94 10.42 -0.49
CA ASN A 130 12.41 9.28 -1.24
C ASN A 130 12.38 9.58 -2.75
N ALA A 131 11.89 10.76 -3.14
CA ALA A 131 11.84 11.19 -4.53
C ALA A 131 13.25 11.27 -5.14
N ALA A 132 14.20 11.90 -4.45
CA ALA A 132 15.60 11.97 -4.92
C ALA A 132 16.21 10.57 -5.09
N ARG A 133 15.91 9.63 -4.18
CA ARG A 133 16.39 8.24 -4.27
C ARG A 133 15.80 7.50 -5.47
N GLN A 134 14.50 7.64 -5.72
CA GLN A 134 13.82 7.04 -6.87
C GLN A 134 14.32 7.63 -8.19
N ILE A 135 14.47 8.95 -8.28
CA ILE A 135 15.03 9.63 -9.45
C ILE A 135 16.41 9.08 -9.77
N LYS A 136 17.31 9.03 -8.78
CA LYS A 136 18.66 8.48 -9.00
C LYS A 136 18.61 7.04 -9.53
N PHE A 137 17.79 6.19 -8.91
CA PHE A 137 17.64 4.80 -9.35
C PHE A 137 17.15 4.69 -10.80
N LEU A 138 16.13 5.48 -11.17
CA LEU A 138 15.62 5.49 -12.54
C LEU A 138 16.67 5.99 -13.53
N LYS A 139 17.44 7.03 -13.20
CA LYS A 139 18.55 7.50 -14.04
C LYS A 139 19.60 6.41 -14.27
N ASP A 140 20.01 5.72 -13.20
CA ASP A 140 21.03 4.67 -13.25
C ASP A 140 20.62 3.51 -14.19
N TYR A 141 19.32 3.20 -14.31
CA TYR A 141 18.83 2.03 -15.07
C TYR A 141 18.08 2.33 -16.36
N LEU A 142 17.55 3.54 -16.54
CA LEU A 142 16.81 3.96 -17.74
C LEU A 142 17.57 4.98 -18.59
N GLY A 143 18.70 5.52 -18.10
CA GLY A 143 19.54 6.44 -18.87
C GLY A 143 18.89 7.80 -19.15
N VAL A 144 17.97 8.25 -18.30
CA VAL A 144 17.34 9.57 -18.43
C VAL A 144 18.32 10.63 -17.93
N GLU A 145 18.87 11.44 -18.83
CA GLU A 145 19.69 12.61 -18.46
C GLU A 145 18.82 13.77 -17.98
N ASP A 146 19.39 14.68 -17.18
CA ASP A 146 18.70 15.90 -16.78
C ASP A 146 18.52 16.82 -18.00
N SER A 147 17.27 17.15 -18.33
CA SER A 147 16.90 18.14 -19.35
C SER A 147 17.13 19.57 -18.89
#